data_AF-A0A7Y2T1P3-F1
#
_entry.id   AF-A0A7Y2T1P3-F1
#
_cell.length_a   1.000
_cell.length_b   1.000
_cell.length_c   1.000
_cell.angle_alpha   90.00
_cell.angle_beta   90.00
_cell.angle_gamma   90.00
#
_symmetry.space_group_name_H-M   'P 1'
#
loop_
_entity.id
_entity.type
_entity.pdbx_description
1 polymer ?
#
loop_
_entity_poly.entity_id
_entity_poly.type
_entity_poly.pdbx_seq_one_letter_code
_entity_poly.pdbx_strand_id
1 'polypeptide(L)'
;LNFYFLEMNTRLQVEHPVTELISGVDLVELQIRVARGEALPMQQEDLEINGHAIELRVYAEDPLNNFLPSVGKLERYRLPEGKGIRVDNGFEEGMDVPIYYDPMLSKLITYGKSREEAIALMIRAIDQYEVEGVMTTLPFGRFVCEHDAFRSGNFDTHFVKNYYSPEILRKNEEEEAGIAAKIALKQYLKDQKVLRTPNN
;
A
#
# COMPACT_ATOMS: atom_id res chain seq x y z
N LEU A 1 20.09 -15.04 16.44
CA LEU A 1 19.73 -15.05 15.01
C LEU A 1 21.00 -15.37 14.23
N ASN A 2 20.93 -16.33 13.30
CA ASN A 2 22.02 -16.63 12.38
C ASN A 2 21.72 -15.94 11.04
N PHE A 3 22.72 -15.28 10.46
CA PHE A 3 22.59 -14.60 9.17
C PHE A 3 23.45 -15.32 8.13
N TYR A 4 22.92 -15.47 6.92
CA TYR A 4 23.59 -16.10 5.79
C TYR A 4 23.48 -15.21 4.57
N PHE A 5 24.55 -15.13 3.77
CA PHE A 5 24.55 -14.40 2.51
C PHE A 5 23.83 -15.21 1.43
N LEU A 6 22.89 -14.58 0.73
CA LEU A 6 22.23 -15.16 -0.45
C LEU A 6 22.82 -14.57 -1.73
N GLU A 7 22.74 -13.25 -1.87
CA GLU A 7 23.16 -12.49 -3.05
C GLU A 7 23.39 -11.01 -2.72
N MET A 8 23.88 -10.26 -3.71
CA MET A 8 24.01 -8.80 -3.67
C MET A 8 23.44 -8.20 -4.96
N ASN A 9 22.53 -7.25 -4.83
CA ASN A 9 21.93 -6.57 -5.96
C ASN A 9 22.67 -5.26 -6.28
N THR A 10 23.34 -5.18 -7.44
CA THR A 10 24.16 -4.04 -7.86
C THR A 10 23.34 -2.94 -8.55
N ARG A 11 22.19 -2.59 -7.97
CA ARG A 11 21.26 -1.56 -8.46
C ARG A 11 20.42 -1.00 -7.32
N LEU A 12 19.79 0.16 -7.54
CA LEU A 12 18.76 0.66 -6.62
C LEU A 12 17.63 -0.37 -6.49
N GLN A 13 17.19 -0.62 -5.25
CA GLN A 13 16.05 -1.49 -4.99
C GLN A 13 14.75 -0.73 -5.10
N VAL A 14 13.67 -1.42 -5.46
CA VAL A 14 12.34 -0.81 -5.56
C VAL A 14 11.92 -0.25 -4.20
N GLU A 15 12.20 -1.02 -3.15
CA GLU A 15 11.93 -0.75 -1.73
C GLU A 15 12.89 0.22 -1.04
N HIS A 16 13.75 0.95 -1.78
CA HIS A 16 14.62 1.96 -1.18
C HIS A 16 13.90 3.06 -0.37
N PRO A 17 12.63 3.48 -0.66
CA PRO A 17 11.99 4.56 0.10
C PRO A 17 11.85 4.27 1.58
N VAL A 18 11.73 3.00 2.02
CA VAL A 18 11.66 2.70 3.46
C VAL A 18 12.96 3.03 4.17
N THR A 19 14.11 2.89 3.50
CA THR A 19 15.42 3.30 4.02
C THR A 19 15.55 4.81 4.03
N GLU A 20 15.12 5.50 2.97
CA GLU A 20 15.19 6.97 2.89
C GLU A 20 14.40 7.62 4.02
N LEU A 21 13.20 7.14 4.31
CA LEU A 21 12.33 7.74 5.33
C LEU A 21 12.85 7.58 6.76
N ILE A 22 13.54 6.49 7.07
CA ILE A 22 14.10 6.27 8.42
C ILE A 22 15.48 6.88 8.61
N SER A 23 16.24 7.08 7.52
CA SER A 23 17.61 7.60 7.57
C SER A 23 17.70 9.09 7.23
N GLY A 24 16.70 9.65 6.54
CA GLY A 24 16.74 11.02 6.01
C GLY A 24 17.67 11.18 4.79
N VAL A 25 18.06 10.08 4.15
CA VAL A 25 19.02 10.06 3.04
C VAL A 25 18.28 9.84 1.72
N ASP A 26 18.51 10.72 0.73
CA ASP A 26 18.06 10.51 -0.64
C ASP A 26 19.09 9.67 -1.41
N LEU A 27 18.73 8.41 -1.69
CA LEU A 27 19.65 7.45 -2.31
C LEU A 27 19.82 7.72 -3.80
N VAL A 28 18.81 8.29 -4.48
CA VAL A 28 18.90 8.65 -5.90
C VAL A 28 19.82 9.85 -6.08
N GLU A 29 19.70 10.85 -5.21
CA GLU A 29 20.60 12.01 -5.19
C GLU A 29 22.05 11.57 -4.99
N LEU A 30 22.30 10.72 -3.98
CA LEU A 30 23.65 10.21 -3.72
C LEU A 30 24.22 9.42 -4.89
N GLN A 31 23.40 8.60 -5.57
CA GLN A 31 23.84 7.89 -6.78
C GLN A 31 24.33 8.85 -7.86
N ILE A 32 23.63 9.97 -8.07
CA ILE A 32 24.02 11.00 -9.05
C ILE A 32 25.31 11.71 -8.63
N ARG A 33 25.45 12.08 -7.35
CA ARG A 33 26.66 12.74 -6.82
C ARG A 33 27.89 11.84 -6.95
N VAL A 34 27.78 10.58 -6.54
CA VAL A 34 28.87 9.60 -6.67
C VAL A 34 29.23 9.34 -8.14
N ALA A 35 28.23 9.25 -9.03
CA ALA A 35 28.48 9.11 -10.47
C ALA A 35 29.24 10.29 -11.08
N ARG A 36 29.20 11.48 -10.45
CA ARG A 36 29.99 12.66 -10.82
C ARG A 36 31.38 12.70 -10.17
N GLY A 37 31.75 11.68 -9.39
CA GLY A 37 33.02 11.61 -8.67
C GLY A 37 33.04 12.40 -7.36
N GLU A 38 31.89 12.83 -6.85
CA GLU A 38 31.79 13.46 -5.53
C GLU A 38 31.98 12.41 -4.42
N ALA A 39 32.56 12.82 -3.29
CA ALA A 39 32.61 12.00 -2.08
C ALA A 39 31.22 11.95 -1.41
N LEU A 40 30.98 10.91 -0.60
CA LEU A 40 29.79 10.86 0.24
C LEU A 40 29.79 12.04 1.24
N PRO A 41 28.67 12.76 1.41
CA PRO A 41 28.59 13.93 2.28
C PRO A 41 28.44 13.57 3.77
N MET A 42 28.48 12.28 4.11
CA MET A 42 28.30 11.76 5.47
C MET A 42 29.29 10.63 5.76
N GLN A 43 29.56 10.42 7.04
CA GLN A 43 30.25 9.25 7.59
C GLN A 43 29.25 8.26 8.20
N GLN A 44 29.73 7.09 8.63
CA GLN A 44 28.89 6.04 9.19
C GLN A 44 28.23 6.49 10.51
N GLU A 45 28.92 7.31 11.30
CA GLU A 45 28.47 7.83 12.60
C GLU A 45 27.41 8.92 12.46
N ASP A 46 27.27 9.52 11.28
CA ASP A 46 26.24 10.53 10.98
C ASP A 46 24.88 9.88 10.64
N LEU A 47 24.85 8.55 10.42
CA LEU A 47 23.64 7.81 10.05
C LEU A 47 22.86 7.34 11.29
N GLU A 48 21.60 7.72 11.35
CA GLU A 48 20.66 7.29 12.38
C GLU A 48 19.45 6.58 11.77
N ILE A 49 18.84 5.67 12.53
CA ILE A 49 17.56 5.06 12.18
C ILE A 49 16.49 5.67 13.09
N ASN A 50 15.62 6.48 12.48
CA ASN A 50 14.55 7.18 13.16
C ASN A 50 13.19 6.62 12.74
N GLY A 51 12.33 6.30 13.72
CA GLY A 51 10.97 5.82 13.48
C GLY A 51 10.89 4.47 12.75
N HIS A 52 9.82 4.29 11.96
CA HIS A 52 9.58 3.10 11.17
C HIS A 52 8.85 3.44 9.88
N ALA A 53 9.24 2.81 8.78
CA ALA A 53 8.58 2.94 7.49
C ALA A 53 8.11 1.58 6.96
N ILE A 54 6.97 1.57 6.27
CA ILE A 54 6.41 0.39 5.61
C ILE A 54 6.07 0.77 4.18
N GLU A 55 6.44 -0.08 3.23
CA GLU A 55 6.05 0.06 1.83
C GLU A 55 5.12 -1.09 1.44
N LEU A 56 4.04 -0.73 0.73
CA LEU A 56 3.15 -1.62 0.03
C LEU A 56 3.30 -1.37 -1.47
N ARG A 57 3.62 -2.42 -2.23
CA ARG A 57 3.55 -2.38 -3.69
C ARG A 57 2.10 -2.54 -4.13
N VAL A 58 1.55 -1.50 -4.75
CA VAL A 58 0.19 -1.49 -5.27
C VAL A 58 0.26 -1.96 -6.72
N TYR A 59 -0.10 -3.22 -6.91
CA TYR A 59 -0.14 -3.89 -8.20
C TYR A 59 -1.57 -3.89 -8.74
N ALA A 60 -1.70 -3.79 -10.06
CA ALA A 60 -2.93 -4.07 -10.79
C ALA A 60 -3.08 -5.59 -10.94
N GLU A 61 -3.43 -6.26 -9.85
CA GLU A 61 -3.62 -7.70 -9.76
C GLU A 61 -4.87 -7.98 -8.92
N ASP A 62 -5.53 -9.11 -9.17
CA ASP A 62 -6.71 -9.57 -8.42
C ASP A 62 -6.31 -10.59 -7.33
N PRO A 63 -6.27 -10.19 -6.04
CA PRO A 63 -5.93 -11.11 -4.95
C PRO A 63 -6.93 -12.28 -4.85
N LEU A 64 -8.21 -12.06 -5.21
CA LEU A 64 -9.26 -13.08 -5.11
C LEU A 64 -9.15 -14.16 -6.20
N ASN A 65 -8.31 -13.92 -7.21
CA ASN A 65 -8.11 -14.80 -8.34
C ASN A 65 -6.62 -15.10 -8.55
N ASN A 66 -5.95 -15.51 -7.46
CA ASN A 66 -4.54 -15.92 -7.45
C ASN A 66 -3.58 -14.85 -8.03
N PHE A 67 -3.84 -13.58 -7.72
CA PHE A 67 -3.03 -12.44 -8.16
C PHE A 67 -2.88 -12.36 -9.68
N LEU A 68 -3.93 -12.74 -10.43
CA LEU A 68 -3.93 -12.57 -11.87
C LEU A 68 -3.81 -11.08 -12.23
N PRO A 69 -2.96 -10.71 -13.22
CA PRO A 69 -2.88 -9.33 -13.69
C PRO A 69 -4.24 -8.78 -14.11
N SER A 70 -4.54 -7.58 -13.64
CA SER A 70 -5.74 -6.82 -13.98
C SER A 70 -5.34 -5.68 -14.91
N VAL A 71 -5.79 -5.77 -16.16
CA VAL A 71 -5.56 -4.74 -17.17
C VAL A 71 -6.85 -4.02 -17.48
N GLY A 72 -6.73 -2.74 -17.83
CA GLY A 72 -7.89 -1.90 -18.06
C GLY A 72 -7.55 -0.44 -17.92
N LYS A 73 -8.58 0.40 -17.95
CA LYS A 73 -8.45 1.83 -17.76
C LYS A 73 -8.62 2.17 -16.29
N LEU A 74 -7.77 3.04 -15.77
CA LEU A 74 -7.94 3.63 -14.44
C LEU A 74 -9.07 4.67 -14.49
N GLU A 75 -10.32 4.23 -14.34
CA GLU A 75 -11.50 5.09 -14.39
C GLU A 75 -11.48 6.13 -13.27
N ARG A 76 -11.02 5.72 -12.09
CA ARG A 76 -10.73 6.58 -10.96
C ARG A 76 -9.37 6.20 -10.40
N TYR A 77 -8.54 7.21 -10.13
CA TYR A 77 -7.21 6.99 -9.55
C TYR A 77 -6.83 8.18 -8.66
N ARG A 78 -7.21 8.09 -7.39
CA ARG A 78 -6.93 9.11 -6.37
C ARG A 78 -5.98 8.55 -5.33
N LEU A 79 -4.78 9.11 -5.32
CA LEU A 79 -3.72 8.73 -4.39
C LEU A 79 -4.07 9.23 -2.98
N PRO A 80 -3.70 8.50 -1.93
CA PRO A 80 -3.85 8.98 -0.56
C PRO A 80 -2.83 10.08 -0.28
N GLU A 81 -3.27 11.10 0.45
CA GLU A 81 -2.44 12.22 0.88
C GLU A 81 -2.47 12.35 2.39
N GLY A 82 -1.35 12.76 2.99
CA GLY A 82 -1.31 13.05 4.41
C GLY A 82 0.09 13.07 4.98
N LYS A 83 0.19 13.51 6.24
CA LYS A 83 1.45 13.49 6.97
C LYS A 83 1.91 12.05 7.16
N GLY A 84 3.16 11.76 6.78
CA GLY A 84 3.74 10.43 6.89
C GLY A 84 3.24 9.45 5.82
N ILE A 85 2.64 9.95 4.73
CA ILE A 85 2.28 9.17 3.55
C ILE A 85 3.12 9.70 2.38
N ARG A 86 3.81 8.80 1.68
CA ARG A 86 4.53 9.04 0.44
C ARG A 86 4.01 8.05 -0.59
N VAL A 87 3.74 8.53 -1.81
CA VAL A 87 3.35 7.66 -2.92
C VAL A 87 4.29 7.94 -4.09
N ASP A 88 5.04 6.91 -4.49
CA ASP A 88 5.83 6.94 -5.72
C ASP A 88 5.01 6.22 -6.81
N ASN A 89 4.51 6.95 -7.82
CA ASN A 89 3.63 6.39 -8.86
C ASN A 89 4.04 6.86 -10.25
N GLY A 90 3.58 6.15 -11.27
CA GLY A 90 3.83 6.47 -12.68
C GLY A 90 2.57 6.53 -13.56
N PHE A 91 1.38 6.58 -12.94
CA PHE A 91 0.09 6.57 -13.63
C PHE A 91 -0.74 7.79 -13.27
N GLU A 92 -1.73 8.09 -14.10
CA GLU A 92 -2.71 9.15 -13.88
C GLU A 92 -4.12 8.60 -14.11
N GLU A 93 -5.12 9.24 -13.51
CA GLU A 93 -6.53 8.91 -13.76
C GLU A 93 -6.84 9.03 -15.26
N GLY A 94 -7.47 7.99 -15.80
CA GLY A 94 -7.79 7.87 -17.22
C GLY A 94 -6.73 7.16 -18.06
N MET A 95 -5.56 6.80 -17.51
CA MET A 95 -4.56 5.99 -18.22
C MET A 95 -4.96 4.52 -18.31
N ASP A 96 -4.48 3.85 -19.35
CA ASP A 96 -4.59 2.39 -19.49
C ASP A 96 -3.41 1.69 -18.81
N VAL A 97 -3.70 0.59 -18.11
CA VAL A 97 -2.71 -0.35 -17.57
C VAL A 97 -2.41 -1.40 -18.64
N PRO A 98 -1.22 -1.36 -19.26
CA PRO A 98 -0.88 -2.23 -20.38
C PRO A 98 -0.46 -3.64 -19.91
N ILE A 99 -0.64 -4.63 -20.79
CA ILE A 99 -0.14 -6.02 -20.58
C ILE A 99 1.38 -6.16 -20.74
N TYR A 100 2.06 -5.15 -21.29
CA TYR A 100 3.44 -5.27 -21.77
C TYR A 100 4.51 -5.03 -20.70
N TYR A 101 4.12 -4.53 -19.53
CA TYR A 101 5.02 -4.12 -18.46
C TYR A 101 4.63 -4.76 -17.13
N ASP A 102 5.47 -4.55 -16.11
CA ASP A 102 5.16 -4.93 -14.73
C ASP A 102 3.85 -4.26 -14.26
N PRO A 103 2.92 -4.99 -13.61
CA PRO A 103 1.61 -4.44 -13.25
C PRO A 103 1.65 -3.46 -12.05
N MET A 104 2.82 -3.01 -11.59
CA MET A 104 2.92 -2.10 -10.46
C MET A 104 2.43 -0.70 -10.83
N LEU A 105 1.38 -0.25 -10.16
CA LEU A 105 0.81 1.09 -10.30
C LEU A 105 1.61 2.11 -9.50
N SER A 106 1.91 1.77 -8.24
CA SER A 106 2.61 2.66 -7.32
C SER A 106 3.25 1.91 -6.16
N LYS A 107 4.14 2.59 -5.46
CA LYS A 107 4.59 2.21 -4.11
C LYS A 107 3.90 3.15 -3.13
N LEU A 108 3.11 2.60 -2.21
CA LEU A 108 2.52 3.33 -1.11
C LEU A 108 3.42 3.14 0.11
N ILE A 109 3.97 4.23 0.64
CA ILE A 109 4.89 4.19 1.77
C ILE A 109 4.33 5.01 2.92
N THR A 110 4.35 4.45 4.12
CA THR A 110 3.97 5.15 5.34
C THR A 110 5.11 5.20 6.33
N TYR A 111 5.16 6.28 7.11
CA TYR A 111 6.16 6.52 8.14
C TYR A 111 5.51 6.95 9.45
N GLY A 112 5.91 6.31 10.55
CA GLY A 112 5.49 6.64 11.90
C GLY A 112 6.66 6.64 12.88
N LYS A 113 6.46 7.17 14.09
CA LYS A 113 7.47 7.10 15.16
C LYS A 113 7.66 5.69 15.70
N SER A 114 6.66 4.84 15.55
CA SER A 114 6.72 3.42 15.83
C SER A 114 6.20 2.59 14.67
N ARG A 115 6.47 1.28 14.70
CA ARG A 115 5.95 0.34 13.73
C ARG A 115 4.43 0.30 13.72
N GLU A 116 3.80 0.33 14.89
CA GLU A 116 2.35 0.34 15.05
C GLU A 116 1.73 1.59 14.43
N GLU A 117 2.37 2.76 14.60
CA GLU A 117 1.92 4.00 13.98
C GLU A 117 2.03 3.92 12.45
N ALA A 118 3.15 3.40 11.92
CA ALA A 118 3.33 3.20 10.48
C ALA A 118 2.28 2.24 9.88
N ILE A 119 1.96 1.14 10.58
CA ILE A 119 0.90 0.19 10.17
C ILE A 119 -0.47 0.88 10.20
N ALA A 120 -0.80 1.61 11.26
CA ALA A 120 -2.07 2.32 11.35
C ALA A 120 -2.22 3.39 10.26
N LEU A 121 -1.12 4.07 9.91
CA LEU A 121 -1.08 4.98 8.76
C LEU A 121 -1.29 4.24 7.44
N MET A 122 -0.69 3.06 7.26
CA MET A 122 -0.84 2.25 6.05
C MET A 122 -2.31 1.87 5.83
N ILE A 123 -3.00 1.39 6.86
CA ILE A 123 -4.43 1.04 6.78
C ILE A 123 -5.25 2.27 6.38
N ARG A 124 -5.02 3.43 7.01
CA ARG A 124 -5.72 4.67 6.64
C ARG A 124 -5.42 5.13 5.22
N ALA A 125 -4.18 5.00 4.77
CA ALA A 125 -3.78 5.37 3.43
C ALA A 125 -4.43 4.45 2.39
N ILE A 126 -4.55 3.15 2.68
CA ILE A 126 -5.30 2.19 1.85
C ILE A 126 -6.78 2.60 1.77
N ASP A 127 -7.41 2.93 2.90
CA ASP A 127 -8.83 3.32 2.93
C ASP A 127 -9.11 4.63 2.16
N GLN A 128 -8.08 5.46 1.93
CA GLN A 128 -8.16 6.71 1.16
C GLN A 128 -7.73 6.54 -0.31
N TYR A 129 -7.19 5.38 -0.68
CA TYR A 129 -6.69 5.14 -2.03
C TYR A 129 -7.84 4.64 -2.91
N GLU A 130 -8.31 5.50 -3.80
CA GLU A 130 -9.40 5.17 -4.72
C GLU A 130 -8.84 4.70 -6.05
N VAL A 131 -9.10 3.42 -6.39
CA VAL A 131 -8.76 2.85 -7.70
C VAL A 131 -10.01 2.15 -8.25
N GLU A 132 -10.49 2.60 -9.40
CA GLU A 132 -11.62 2.00 -10.12
C GLU A 132 -11.20 1.65 -11.56
N GLY A 133 -11.80 0.60 -12.12
CA GLY A 133 -11.54 0.10 -13.48
C GLY A 133 -10.52 -1.05 -13.56
N VAL A 134 -9.70 -1.24 -12.53
CA VAL A 134 -8.81 -2.41 -12.37
C VAL A 134 -8.85 -2.93 -10.93
N MET A 135 -8.57 -4.22 -10.76
CA MET A 135 -8.36 -4.82 -9.43
C MET A 135 -6.96 -4.50 -8.92
N THR A 136 -6.79 -4.41 -7.60
CA THR A 136 -5.49 -4.10 -7.00
C THR A 136 -5.15 -4.97 -5.81
N THR A 137 -3.87 -4.95 -5.41
CA THR A 137 -3.38 -5.58 -4.17
C THR A 137 -3.72 -4.82 -2.89
N LEU A 138 -4.46 -3.70 -2.94
CA LEU A 138 -4.84 -2.91 -1.76
C LEU A 138 -5.60 -3.73 -0.69
N PRO A 139 -6.62 -4.55 -1.02
CA PRO A 139 -7.32 -5.37 -0.03
C PRO A 139 -6.39 -6.41 0.63
N PHE A 140 -5.46 -6.98 -0.15
CA PHE A 140 -4.45 -7.88 0.40
C PHE A 140 -3.47 -7.16 1.34
N GLY A 141 -3.00 -5.96 0.96
CA GLY A 141 -2.15 -5.13 1.82
C GLY A 141 -2.83 -4.78 3.15
N ARG A 142 -4.13 -4.50 3.12
CA ARG A 142 -4.96 -4.25 4.32
C ARG A 142 -4.99 -5.49 5.22
N PHE A 143 -5.30 -6.65 4.64
CA PHE A 143 -5.29 -7.93 5.35
C PHE A 143 -3.94 -8.19 6.05
N VAL A 144 -2.81 -7.98 5.35
CA VAL A 144 -1.48 -8.16 5.94
C VAL A 144 -1.27 -7.21 7.12
N CYS A 145 -1.62 -5.93 6.99
CA CYS A 145 -1.45 -4.92 8.04
C CYS A 145 -2.31 -5.20 9.30
N GLU A 146 -3.46 -5.84 9.13
CA GLU A 146 -4.36 -6.23 10.20
C GLU A 146 -3.99 -7.56 10.86
N HIS A 147 -3.26 -8.43 10.16
CA HIS A 147 -2.94 -9.77 10.65
C HIS A 147 -1.95 -9.79 11.83
N ASP A 148 -2.29 -10.52 12.89
CA ASP A 148 -1.52 -10.56 14.15
C ASP A 148 -0.05 -10.99 13.96
N ALA A 149 0.22 -11.99 13.12
CA ALA A 149 1.60 -12.41 12.83
C ALA A 149 2.43 -11.26 12.23
N PHE A 150 1.86 -10.45 11.33
CA PHE A 150 2.54 -9.29 10.79
C PHE A 150 2.70 -8.21 11.87
N ARG A 151 1.66 -7.90 12.64
CA ARG A 151 1.70 -6.86 13.69
C ARG A 151 2.68 -7.18 14.83
N SER A 152 2.78 -8.45 15.23
CA SER A 152 3.74 -8.91 16.24
C SER A 152 5.18 -9.01 15.72
N GLY A 153 5.37 -9.05 14.40
CA GLY A 153 6.67 -9.31 13.78
C GLY A 153 7.07 -10.79 13.77
N ASN A 154 6.17 -11.69 14.18
CA ASN A 154 6.42 -13.14 14.21
C ASN A 154 5.93 -13.79 12.91
N PHE A 155 6.67 -13.59 11.82
CA PHE A 155 6.40 -14.20 10.52
C PHE A 155 7.70 -14.52 9.78
N ASP A 156 7.60 -15.35 8.74
CA ASP A 156 8.71 -15.70 7.85
C ASP A 156 8.28 -15.59 6.37
N THR A 157 9.12 -16.08 5.46
CA THR A 157 8.86 -16.07 4.01
C THR A 157 7.67 -16.92 3.57
N HIS A 158 7.09 -17.74 4.47
CA HIS A 158 5.90 -18.54 4.22
C HIS A 158 4.60 -17.86 4.68
N PHE A 159 4.65 -16.60 5.14
CA PHE A 159 3.47 -15.87 5.65
C PHE A 159 2.24 -16.02 4.74
N VAL A 160 2.38 -15.74 3.43
CA VAL A 160 1.27 -15.82 2.48
C VAL A 160 0.73 -17.25 2.39
N LYS A 161 1.61 -18.24 2.27
CA LYS A 161 1.23 -19.65 2.23
C LYS A 161 0.49 -20.11 3.50
N ASN A 162 0.86 -19.57 4.65
CA ASN A 162 0.35 -20.01 5.94
C ASN A 162 -0.94 -19.31 6.37
N TYR A 163 -1.14 -18.06 5.97
CA TYR A 163 -2.21 -17.20 6.51
C TYR A 163 -3.20 -16.67 5.46
N TYR A 164 -2.84 -16.69 4.17
CA TYR A 164 -3.67 -16.09 3.14
C TYR A 164 -4.46 -17.14 2.35
N SER A 165 -5.75 -16.84 2.12
CA SER A 165 -6.54 -17.48 1.08
C SER A 165 -7.57 -16.48 0.51
N PRO A 166 -7.98 -16.61 -0.77
CA PRO A 166 -9.00 -15.76 -1.37
C PRO A 166 -10.33 -15.73 -0.59
N GLU A 167 -10.69 -16.85 0.05
CA GLU A 167 -11.93 -16.99 0.82
C GLU A 167 -11.96 -16.07 2.04
N ILE A 168 -10.80 -15.78 2.64
CA ILE A 168 -10.69 -14.86 3.79
C ILE A 168 -11.10 -13.46 3.35
N LEU A 169 -10.59 -12.99 2.20
CA LEU A 169 -10.93 -11.68 1.66
C LEU A 169 -12.41 -11.61 1.25
N ARG A 170 -12.93 -12.63 0.53
CA ARG A 170 -14.35 -12.67 0.13
C ARG A 170 -15.29 -12.61 1.34
N LYS A 171 -14.96 -13.33 2.42
CA LYS A 171 -15.77 -13.32 3.63
C LYS A 171 -15.83 -11.92 4.25
N ASN A 172 -14.70 -11.20 4.28
CA ASN A 172 -14.67 -9.83 4.78
C ASN A 172 -15.52 -8.89 3.92
N GLU A 173 -15.39 -9.00 2.58
CA GLU A 173 -16.21 -8.22 1.64
C GLU A 173 -17.71 -8.50 1.80
N GLU A 174 -18.11 -9.77 1.98
CA GLU A 174 -19.50 -10.16 2.22
C GLU A 174 -20.05 -9.60 3.54
N GLU A 175 -19.25 -9.64 4.61
CA GLU A 175 -19.62 -9.08 5.91
C GLU A 175 -19.82 -7.55 5.83
N GLU A 176 -18.87 -6.85 5.19
CA GLU A 176 -18.94 -5.40 4.98
C GLU A 176 -20.15 -5.00 4.12
N ALA A 177 -20.36 -5.69 2.99
CA ALA A 177 -21.52 -5.47 2.12
C ALA A 177 -22.84 -5.72 2.87
N GLY A 178 -22.89 -6.75 3.70
CA GLY A 178 -24.04 -7.05 4.56
C GLY A 178 -24.33 -5.95 5.58
N ILE A 179 -23.29 -5.33 6.16
CA ILE A 179 -23.44 -4.19 7.08
C ILE A 179 -23.92 -2.95 6.32
N ALA A 180 -23.29 -2.63 5.19
CA ALA A 180 -23.66 -1.49 4.35
C ALA A 180 -25.12 -1.57 3.89
N ALA A 181 -25.57 -2.74 3.43
CA ALA A 181 -26.96 -2.97 3.03
C ALA A 181 -27.96 -2.74 4.18
N LYS A 182 -27.63 -3.18 5.40
CA LYS A 182 -28.46 -2.93 6.59
C LYS A 182 -28.54 -1.45 6.94
N ILE A 183 -27.43 -0.72 6.85
CA ILE A 183 -27.38 0.74 7.09
C ILE A 183 -28.21 1.47 6.04
N ALA A 184 -28.03 1.15 4.76
CA ALA A 184 -28.79 1.71 3.66
C ALA A 184 -30.30 1.47 3.82
N LEU A 185 -30.71 0.24 4.17
CA LEU A 185 -32.10 -0.08 4.45
C LEU A 185 -32.66 0.74 5.63
N LYS A 186 -31.91 0.85 6.72
CA LYS A 186 -32.30 1.64 7.88
C LYS A 186 -32.46 3.13 7.52
N GLN A 187 -31.56 3.67 6.70
CA GLN A 187 -31.64 5.05 6.22
C GLN A 187 -32.85 5.24 5.31
N TYR A 188 -33.09 4.33 4.37
CA TYR A 188 -34.25 4.34 3.49
C TYR A 188 -35.57 4.33 4.27
N LEU A 189 -35.69 3.47 5.29
CA LEU A 189 -36.88 3.41 6.16
C LEU A 189 -37.07 4.67 7.02
N LYS A 190 -35.99 5.37 7.38
CA LYS A 190 -36.08 6.69 8.03
C LYS A 190 -36.54 7.76 7.05
N ASP A 191 -35.98 7.78 5.85
CA ASP A 191 -36.30 8.75 4.81
C ASP A 191 -37.76 8.64 4.37
N GLN A 192 -38.35 7.44 4.32
CA GLN A 192 -39.78 7.24 4.06
C GLN A 192 -40.69 7.91 5.11
N LYS A 193 -40.21 8.12 6.34
CA LYS A 193 -40.98 8.81 7.39
C LYS A 193 -40.89 10.33 7.29
N VAL A 194 -40.01 10.85 6.43
CA VAL A 194 -39.86 12.27 6.17
C VAL A 194 -40.72 12.63 4.96
N LEU A 195 -41.80 13.37 5.18
CA LEU A 195 -42.60 13.96 4.10
C LEU A 195 -41.72 14.89 3.27
N ARG A 196 -41.37 14.45 2.05
CA ARG A 196 -40.72 15.32 1.06
C ARG A 196 -41.83 16.09 0.34
N THR A 197 -41.95 17.38 0.62
CA THR A 197 -42.78 18.27 -0.18
C THR A 197 -42.13 18.44 -1.55
N PRO A 198 -42.89 18.47 -2.66
CA PRO A 198 -42.33 18.86 -3.95
C PRO A 198 -41.75 20.27 -3.80
N ASN A 199 -40.48 20.46 -4.16
CA ASN A 199 -39.94 21.81 -4.31
C ASN A 199 -40.62 22.44 -5.53
N ASN A 200 -41.33 23.56 -5.32
CA ASN A 200 -41.82 24.43 -6.39
C ASN A 200 -40.67 25.13 -7.11
#